data_AF-A0A6N2S3S4-F1
#
_entry.id   AF-A0A6N2S3S4-F1
#
_cell.length_a   1.000
_cell.length_b   1.000
_cell.length_c   1.000
_cell.angle_alpha   90.00
_cell.angle_beta   90.00
_cell.angle_gamma   90.00
#
_symmetry.space_group_name_H-M   'P 1'
#
loop_
_entity.id
_entity.type
_entity.pdbx_description
1 polymer ?
#
loop_
_entity_poly.entity_id
_entity_poly.type
_entity_poly.pdbx_seq_one_letter_code
_entity_poly.pdbx_strand_id
1 'polypeptide(L)'
;MHYIRYDVLYQAVLERLQYWAKAVQQDEEKVLNKIQKAGNAERIREKKKKASALKKAESRQNEIDRLFAKMYEDRACEKITERNFIMLSGKYQKEQIELEQQITNLREELSKMEQDMIGAEKWIELIKEYSVPKELTAPLLNAMIEKILIHEATTNEDNERIQEIEIYYRFIGKVD
;
A
#
# COMPACT_ATOMS: atom_id res chain seq x y z
N MET A 1 -20.60 -14.82 22.29
CA MET A 1 -21.18 -15.80 21.32
C MET A 1 -21.04 -15.25 19.90
N HIS A 2 -20.22 -15.89 19.06
CA HIS A 2 -20.00 -15.50 17.65
C HIS A 2 -20.99 -16.22 16.71
N TYR A 3 -22.29 -16.04 16.92
CA TYR A 3 -23.31 -16.66 16.07
C TYR A 3 -24.16 -15.60 15.38
N ILE A 4 -24.10 -15.58 14.05
CA ILE A 4 -24.96 -14.78 13.18
C ILE A 4 -25.75 -15.71 12.26
N ARG A 5 -27.01 -15.38 11.97
CA ARG A 5 -27.81 -16.13 11.01
C ARG A 5 -27.27 -15.93 9.60
N TYR A 6 -27.22 -17.01 8.82
CA TYR A 6 -26.81 -16.97 7.42
C TYR A 6 -27.61 -15.94 6.61
N ASP A 7 -28.94 -15.92 6.75
CA ASP A 7 -29.82 -15.02 6.00
C ASP A 7 -29.47 -13.54 6.24
N VAL A 8 -29.12 -13.19 7.49
CA VAL A 8 -28.75 -11.83 7.90
C VAL A 8 -27.39 -11.47 7.34
N LEU A 9 -26.42 -12.38 7.44
CA LEU A 9 -25.07 -12.16 6.89
C LEU A 9 -25.10 -12.04 5.36
N TYR A 10 -25.88 -12.90 4.69
CA TYR A 10 -26.06 -12.91 3.25
C TYR A 10 -26.66 -11.59 2.76
N GLN A 11 -27.75 -11.13 3.40
CA GLN A 11 -28.38 -9.84 3.08
C GLN A 11 -27.40 -8.68 3.30
N ALA A 12 -26.72 -8.62 4.44
CA ALA A 12 -25.79 -7.54 4.75
C ALA A 12 -24.65 -7.44 3.73
N VAL A 13 -24.07 -8.57 3.33
CA VAL A 13 -23.00 -8.61 2.32
C VAL A 13 -23.52 -8.24 0.93
N LEU A 14 -24.71 -8.73 0.56
CA LEU A 14 -25.34 -8.45 -0.73
C LEU A 14 -25.67 -6.95 -0.86
N GLU A 15 -26.30 -6.36 0.15
CA GLU A 15 -26.61 -4.92 0.17
C GLU A 15 -25.34 -4.07 0.05
N ARG A 16 -24.27 -4.48 0.73
CA ARG A 16 -23.00 -3.77 0.68
C ARG A 16 -22.36 -3.82 -0.70
N LEU A 17 -22.35 -4.98 -1.35
CA LEU A 17 -21.86 -5.12 -2.73
C LEU A 17 -22.73 -4.35 -3.72
N GLN A 18 -24.06 -4.39 -3.57
CA GLN A 18 -24.97 -3.61 -4.41
C GLN A 18 -24.78 -2.11 -4.24
N TYR A 19 -24.51 -1.65 -3.01
CA TYR A 19 -24.16 -0.25 -2.74
C TYR A 19 -22.89 0.15 -3.50
N TRP A 20 -21.82 -0.64 -3.40
CA TRP A 20 -20.58 -0.35 -4.11
C TRP A 20 -20.72 -0.45 -5.63
N ALA A 21 -21.47 -1.43 -6.14
CA ALA A 21 -21.77 -1.55 -7.57
C ALA A 21 -22.52 -0.33 -8.11
N LYS A 22 -23.54 0.17 -7.38
CA LYS A 22 -24.23 1.41 -7.74
C LYS A 22 -23.32 2.63 -7.64
N ALA A 23 -22.49 2.70 -6.60
CA ALA A 23 -21.57 3.82 -6.41
C ALA A 23 -20.52 3.90 -7.54
N VAL A 24 -19.97 2.76 -7.96
CA VAL A 24 -19.01 2.67 -9.08
C VAL A 24 -19.68 3.01 -10.41
N GLN A 25 -20.93 2.58 -10.63
CA GLN A 25 -21.69 2.94 -11.84
C GLN A 25 -22.03 4.43 -11.91
N GLN A 26 -22.30 5.07 -10.77
CA GLN A 26 -22.60 6.50 -10.72
C GLN A 26 -21.36 7.37 -10.89
N ASP A 27 -20.30 7.05 -10.14
CA ASP A 27 -19.10 7.88 -10.09
C ASP A 27 -17.89 7.04 -9.62
N GLU A 28 -17.23 6.43 -10.60
CA GLU A 28 -16.02 5.65 -10.40
C GLU A 28 -14.90 6.46 -9.75
N GLU A 29 -14.66 7.68 -10.21
CA GLU A 29 -13.61 8.54 -9.65
C GLU A 29 -13.88 8.85 -8.19
N LYS A 30 -15.14 9.02 -7.79
CA LYS A 30 -15.51 9.26 -6.40
C LYS A 30 -15.35 8.02 -5.53
N VAL A 31 -15.63 6.82 -6.05
CA VAL A 31 -15.40 5.56 -5.33
C VAL A 31 -13.90 5.27 -5.21
N LEU A 32 -13.15 5.40 -6.29
CA LEU A 32 -11.70 5.31 -6.29
C LEU A 32 -11.12 6.30 -5.28
N ASN A 33 -11.57 7.55 -5.33
CA ASN A 33 -11.20 8.54 -4.33
C ASN A 33 -11.65 8.15 -2.94
N LYS A 34 -12.78 7.48 -2.70
CA LYS A 34 -13.22 7.10 -1.34
C LYS A 34 -12.38 5.97 -0.76
N ILE A 35 -12.07 4.95 -1.57
CA ILE A 35 -11.16 3.86 -1.25
C ILE A 35 -9.76 4.41 -0.97
N GLN A 36 -9.30 5.38 -1.76
CA GLN A 36 -8.03 6.06 -1.56
C GLN A 36 -8.08 7.09 -0.40
N LYS A 37 -9.22 7.77 -0.18
CA LYS A 37 -9.40 8.85 0.82
C LYS A 37 -9.41 8.38 2.25
N ALA A 38 -9.67 7.10 2.51
CA ALA A 38 -9.44 6.50 3.82
C ALA A 38 -7.97 6.68 4.33
N GLY A 39 -7.03 7.18 3.50
CA GLY A 39 -5.72 7.66 3.96
C GLY A 39 -5.01 8.72 3.09
N ASN A 40 -5.68 9.47 2.21
CA ASN A 40 -5.01 10.13 1.07
C ASN A 40 -4.05 11.30 1.40
N ALA A 41 -4.42 12.26 2.26
CA ALA A 41 -3.60 13.47 2.39
C ALA A 41 -2.21 13.16 2.96
N GLU A 42 -2.16 12.28 3.95
CA GLU A 42 -0.93 11.87 4.61
C GLU A 42 -0.15 10.86 3.76
N ARG A 43 -0.82 9.90 3.11
CA ARG A 43 -0.17 8.94 2.21
C ARG A 43 0.43 9.58 0.97
N ILE A 44 -0.25 10.54 0.33
CA ILE A 44 0.30 11.26 -0.83
C ILE A 44 1.52 12.08 -0.39
N ARG A 45 1.45 12.73 0.78
CA ARG A 45 2.58 13.47 1.34
C ARG A 45 3.75 12.55 1.67
N GLU A 46 3.47 11.40 2.26
CA GLU A 46 4.48 10.37 2.58
C GLU A 46 5.07 9.74 1.30
N LYS A 47 4.28 9.41 0.28
CA LYS A 47 4.78 8.93 -1.02
C LYS A 47 5.72 9.97 -1.65
N LYS A 48 5.32 11.25 -1.67
CA LYS A 48 6.14 12.34 -2.20
C LYS A 48 7.43 12.53 -1.39
N LYS A 49 7.36 12.40 -0.06
CA LYS A 49 8.50 12.50 0.85
C LYS A 49 9.47 11.34 0.64
N LYS A 50 8.98 10.10 0.52
CA LYS A 50 9.78 8.91 0.24
C LYS A 50 10.41 8.96 -1.15
N ALA A 51 9.67 9.39 -2.17
CA ALA A 51 10.23 9.61 -3.51
C ALA A 51 11.33 10.69 -3.53
N SER A 52 11.15 11.78 -2.77
CA SER A 52 12.19 12.81 -2.61
C SER A 52 13.42 12.27 -1.86
N ALA A 53 13.21 11.46 -0.81
CA ALA A 53 14.29 10.81 -0.07
C ALA A 53 15.07 9.83 -0.96
N LEU A 54 14.38 9.05 -1.79
CA LEU A 54 14.99 8.15 -2.77
C LEU A 54 15.88 8.92 -3.74
N LYS A 55 15.37 10.00 -4.35
CA LYS A 55 16.14 10.84 -5.26
C LYS A 55 17.39 11.45 -4.60
N LYS A 56 17.29 11.84 -3.33
CA LYS A 56 18.44 12.34 -2.56
C LYS A 56 19.48 11.25 -2.32
N ALA A 57 19.06 10.05 -1.94
CA ALA A 57 19.96 8.92 -1.72
C ALA A 57 20.68 8.52 -3.02
N GLU A 58 19.96 8.44 -4.15
CA GLU A 58 20.55 8.17 -5.47
C GLU A 58 21.52 9.27 -5.92
N SER A 59 21.19 10.55 -5.66
CA SER A 59 22.10 11.66 -5.95
C SER A 59 23.38 11.58 -5.11
N ARG A 60 23.27 11.15 -3.85
CA ARG A 60 24.42 10.99 -2.96
C ARG A 60 25.29 9.82 -3.38
N GLN A 61 24.70 8.71 -3.81
CA GLN A 61 25.42 7.56 -4.35
C GLN A 61 26.27 7.98 -5.57
N ASN A 62 25.66 8.71 -6.52
CA ASN A 62 26.39 9.25 -7.68
C ASN A 62 27.51 10.23 -7.29
N GLU A 63 27.34 11.00 -6.22
CA GLU A 63 28.39 11.88 -5.71
C GLU A 63 29.56 11.08 -5.14
N ILE A 64 29.27 10.03 -4.37
CA ILE A 64 30.29 9.12 -3.83
C ILE A 64 31.06 8.44 -4.95
N ASP A 65 30.41 7.97 -6.02
CA ASP A 65 31.08 7.37 -7.17
C ASP A 65 32.06 8.34 -7.84
N ARG A 66 31.67 9.62 -7.98
CA ARG A 66 32.55 10.67 -8.51
C ARG A 66 33.72 10.96 -7.59
N LEU A 67 33.48 11.02 -6.28
CA LEU A 67 34.54 11.20 -5.28
C LEU A 67 35.52 10.03 -5.29
N PHE A 68 35.03 8.81 -5.46
CA PHE A 68 35.86 7.62 -5.63
C PHE A 68 36.74 7.70 -6.87
N ALA A 69 36.15 8.00 -8.03
CA ALA A 69 36.91 8.13 -9.28
C ALA A 69 38.05 9.16 -9.14
N LYS A 70 37.74 10.34 -8.60
CA LYS A 70 38.74 11.38 -8.34
C LYS A 70 39.81 10.94 -7.35
N MET A 71 39.44 10.19 -6.30
CA MET A 71 40.40 9.68 -5.33
C MET A 71 41.38 8.68 -5.96
N TYR A 72 40.92 7.84 -6.88
CA TYR A 72 41.81 6.96 -7.65
C TYR A 72 42.79 7.76 -8.52
N GLU A 73 42.31 8.80 -9.21
CA GLU A 73 43.16 9.69 -10.00
C GLU A 73 44.23 10.38 -9.14
N ASP A 74 43.83 10.91 -7.98
CA ASP A 74 44.75 11.58 -7.05
C ASP A 74 45.76 10.60 -6.43
N ARG A 75 45.40 9.33 -6.21
CA ARG A 75 46.34 8.28 -5.76
C ARG A 75 47.35 7.93 -6.86
N ALA A 76 46.90 7.83 -8.11
CA ALA A 76 47.75 7.58 -9.27
C ALA A 76 48.72 8.74 -9.54
N CYS A 77 48.33 9.97 -9.22
CA CYS A 77 49.18 11.16 -9.27
C CYS A 77 50.07 11.34 -8.02
N GLU A 78 50.09 10.35 -7.10
CA GLU A 78 50.83 10.38 -5.82
C GLU A 78 50.50 11.58 -4.91
N LYS A 79 49.37 12.26 -5.13
CA LYS A 79 48.93 13.40 -4.32
C LYS A 79 48.42 12.98 -2.94
N ILE A 80 48.02 11.72 -2.80
CA ILE A 80 47.55 11.12 -1.54
C ILE A 80 48.33 9.85 -1.22
N THR A 81 48.63 9.67 0.06
CA THR A 81 49.31 8.47 0.55
C THR A 81 48.36 7.26 0.56
N GLU A 82 48.92 6.07 0.47
CA GLU A 82 48.16 4.81 0.50
C GLU A 82 47.32 4.66 1.78
N ARG A 83 47.88 5.07 2.92
CA ARG A 83 47.17 5.08 4.20
C ARG A 83 45.90 5.93 4.14
N ASN A 84 45.97 7.12 3.55
CA ASN A 84 44.82 8.02 3.45
C ASN A 84 43.79 7.50 2.45
N PHE A 85 44.25 6.88 1.36
CA PHE A 85 43.39 6.21 0.39
C PHE A 85 42.57 5.10 1.06
N ILE A 86 43.21 4.15 1.73
CA ILE A 86 42.54 3.03 2.42
C ILE A 86 41.52 3.53 3.45
N MET A 87 41.89 4.57 4.21
CA MET A 87 40.99 5.13 5.22
C MET A 87 39.73 5.77 4.60
N LEU A 88 39.89 6.55 3.52
CA LEU A 88 38.77 7.23 2.87
C LEU A 88 37.93 6.29 2.01
N SER A 89 38.56 5.35 1.30
CA SER A 89 37.87 4.32 0.52
C SER A 89 36.99 3.45 1.43
N GLY A 90 37.47 3.06 2.61
CA GLY A 90 36.68 2.30 3.57
C GLY A 90 35.45 3.08 4.08
N LYS A 91 35.58 4.40 4.30
CA LYS A 91 34.45 5.24 4.70
C LYS A 91 33.39 5.34 3.61
N TYR A 92 33.81 5.61 2.37
CA TYR A 92 32.87 5.74 1.25
C TYR A 92 32.24 4.40 0.85
N GLN A 93 32.97 3.29 0.93
CA GLN A 93 32.40 1.94 0.73
C GLN A 93 31.31 1.66 1.77
N LYS A 94 31.55 2.01 3.05
CA LYS A 94 30.54 1.85 4.09
C LYS A 94 29.30 2.70 3.80
N GLU A 95 29.50 3.96 3.45
CA GLU A 95 28.40 4.88 3.10
C GLU A 95 27.61 4.39 1.86
N GLN A 96 28.30 3.82 0.86
CA GLN A 96 27.67 3.24 -0.33
C GLN A 96 26.77 2.05 0.01
N ILE A 97 27.23 1.14 0.87
CA ILE A 97 26.42 -0.01 1.33
C ILE A 97 25.18 0.48 2.09
N GLU A 98 25.35 1.46 2.99
CA GLU A 98 24.23 2.04 3.75
C GLU A 98 23.20 2.71 2.82
N LEU A 99 23.67 3.43 1.80
CA LEU A 99 22.81 4.07 0.79
C LEU A 99 22.10 3.05 -0.10
N GLU A 100 22.77 1.99 -0.54
CA GLU A 100 22.15 0.92 -1.34
C GLU A 100 21.02 0.23 -0.57
N GLN A 101 21.25 -0.04 0.72
CA GLN A 101 20.23 -0.63 1.57
C GLN A 101 19.05 0.33 1.79
N GLN A 102 19.33 1.63 1.99
CA GLN A 102 18.30 2.65 2.10
C GLN A 102 17.47 2.78 0.81
N ILE A 103 18.13 2.80 -0.35
CA ILE A 103 17.50 2.87 -1.67
C ILE A 103 16.59 1.66 -1.89
N THR A 104 17.09 0.47 -1.58
CA THR A 104 16.32 -0.78 -1.72
C THR A 104 15.05 -0.74 -0.87
N ASN A 105 15.18 -0.40 0.42
CA ASN A 105 14.03 -0.28 1.31
C ASN A 105 13.01 0.77 0.83
N LEU A 106 13.48 1.95 0.42
CA LEU A 106 12.60 3.01 -0.09
C LEU A 106 11.87 2.59 -1.38
N ARG A 107 12.53 1.85 -2.27
CA ARG A 107 11.91 1.31 -3.50
C ARG A 107 10.87 0.25 -3.18
N GLU A 108 11.15 -0.66 -2.27
CA GLU A 108 10.17 -1.67 -1.83
C GLU A 108 8.93 -1.02 -1.21
N GLU A 109 9.11 -0.03 -0.34
CA GLU A 109 8.00 0.70 0.26
C GLU A 109 7.15 1.45 -0.78
N LEU A 110 7.80 2.11 -1.74
CA LEU A 110 7.09 2.79 -2.84
C LEU A 110 6.35 1.78 -3.74
N SER A 111 6.95 0.63 -4.01
CA SER A 111 6.32 -0.43 -4.80
C SER A 111 5.08 -1.01 -4.10
N LYS A 112 5.15 -1.24 -2.78
CA LYS A 112 3.98 -1.65 -1.99
C LYS A 112 2.86 -0.62 -2.06
N MET A 113 3.17 0.68 -1.94
CA MET A 113 2.18 1.75 -2.09
C MET A 113 1.56 1.80 -3.49
N GLU A 114 2.28 1.40 -4.54
CA GLU A 114 1.76 1.32 -5.90
C GLU A 114 0.90 0.09 -6.14
N GLN A 115 1.28 -1.05 -5.55
CA GLN A 115 0.46 -2.26 -5.58
C GLN A 115 -0.91 -2.05 -4.91
N ASP A 116 -0.95 -1.31 -3.80
CA ASP A 116 -2.21 -0.90 -3.17
C ASP A 116 -3.09 -0.05 -4.11
N MET A 117 -2.48 0.82 -4.91
CA MET A 117 -3.19 1.68 -5.87
C MET A 117 -3.76 0.87 -7.04
N ILE A 118 -2.96 -0.05 -7.60
CA ILE A 118 -3.39 -0.99 -8.64
C ILE A 118 -4.49 -1.91 -8.09
N GLY A 119 -4.44 -2.28 -6.81
CA GLY A 119 -5.47 -3.07 -6.15
C GLY A 119 -6.84 -2.37 -6.16
N ALA A 120 -6.87 -1.07 -5.88
CA ALA A 120 -8.10 -0.28 -5.91
C ALA A 120 -8.72 -0.19 -7.31
N GLU A 121 -7.90 0.02 -8.34
CA GLU A 121 -8.35 0.06 -9.73
C GLU A 121 -8.91 -1.30 -10.17
N LYS A 122 -8.18 -2.39 -9.89
CA LYS A 122 -8.64 -3.76 -10.19
C LYS A 122 -9.94 -4.13 -9.51
N TRP A 123 -10.13 -3.68 -8.26
CA TRP A 123 -11.37 -3.94 -7.54
C TRP A 123 -12.57 -3.24 -8.18
N ILE A 124 -12.38 -2.01 -8.65
CA ILE A 124 -13.40 -1.25 -9.36
C ILE A 124 -13.76 -1.93 -10.68
N GLU A 125 -12.76 -2.39 -11.44
CA GLU A 125 -12.98 -3.17 -12.66
C GLU A 125 -13.77 -4.45 -12.39
N LEU A 126 -13.41 -5.21 -11.34
CA LEU A 126 -14.13 -6.39 -10.90
C LEU A 126 -15.60 -6.07 -10.57
N ILE A 127 -15.87 -5.00 -9.82
CA ILE A 127 -17.25 -4.58 -9.52
C ILE A 127 -18.03 -4.24 -10.78
N LYS A 128 -17.39 -3.56 -11.74
CA LYS A 128 -18.04 -3.22 -13.02
C LYS A 128 -18.39 -4.48 -13.81
N GLU A 129 -17.49 -5.46 -13.85
CA GLU A 129 -17.69 -6.71 -14.57
C GLU A 129 -18.91 -7.48 -14.05
N TYR A 130 -19.09 -7.52 -12.72
CA TYR A 130 -20.22 -8.20 -12.11
C TYR A 130 -21.54 -7.41 -12.11
N SER A 131 -21.53 -6.13 -12.53
CA SER A 131 -22.68 -5.22 -12.49
C SER A 131 -23.34 -5.21 -11.09
N VAL A 132 -24.57 -4.68 -10.94
CA VAL A 132 -25.30 -4.76 -9.66
C VAL A 132 -25.80 -6.19 -9.47
N PRO A 133 -25.16 -7.02 -8.62
CA PRO A 133 -25.52 -8.43 -8.53
C PRO A 133 -26.84 -8.58 -7.78
N LYS A 134 -27.78 -9.34 -8.34
CA LYS A 134 -29.05 -9.66 -7.67
C LYS A 134 -28.89 -10.72 -6.58
N GLU A 135 -27.87 -11.56 -6.70
CA GLU A 135 -27.57 -12.66 -5.79
C GLU A 135 -26.05 -12.79 -5.57
N LEU A 136 -25.67 -13.25 -4.39
CA LEU A 136 -24.28 -13.58 -4.05
C LEU A 136 -23.94 -14.95 -4.63
N THR A 137 -23.34 -14.96 -5.81
CA THR A 137 -22.83 -16.20 -6.39
C THR A 137 -21.48 -16.56 -5.74
N ALA A 138 -21.20 -17.86 -5.58
CA ALA A 138 -19.90 -18.30 -5.02
C ALA A 138 -18.68 -17.75 -5.79
N PRO A 139 -18.69 -17.64 -7.14
CA PRO A 139 -17.62 -16.98 -7.89
C PRO A 139 -17.46 -15.50 -7.54
N LEU A 140 -18.56 -14.75 -7.43
CA LEU A 140 -18.53 -13.34 -7.03
C LEU A 140 -17.96 -13.17 -5.63
N LEU A 141 -18.44 -13.96 -4.66
CA LEU A 141 -17.99 -13.87 -3.28
C LEU A 141 -16.51 -14.21 -3.15
N ASN A 142 -16.06 -15.27 -3.84
CA ASN A 142 -14.64 -15.62 -3.89
C ASN A 142 -13.80 -14.58 -4.63
N ALA A 143 -14.32 -13.91 -5.65
CA ALA A 143 -13.57 -12.87 -6.39
C ALA A 143 -13.47 -11.56 -5.60
N MET A 144 -14.51 -11.21 -4.84
CA MET A 144 -14.67 -9.90 -4.21
C MET A 144 -14.26 -9.85 -2.74
N ILE A 145 -14.42 -10.95 -2.01
CA ILE A 145 -14.25 -10.99 -0.55
C ILE A 145 -13.05 -11.85 -0.19
N GLU A 146 -12.15 -11.30 0.61
CA GLU A 146 -11.01 -12.01 1.17
C GLU A 146 -11.39 -12.74 2.45
N LYS A 147 -12.03 -12.01 3.38
CA LYS A 147 -12.54 -12.57 4.64
C LYS A 147 -13.66 -11.71 5.20
N ILE A 148 -14.49 -12.31 6.05
CA ILE A 148 -15.52 -11.63 6.81
C ILE A 148 -15.25 -11.90 8.29
N LEU A 149 -15.05 -10.84 9.08
CA LEU A 149 -14.91 -10.94 10.54
C LEU A 149 -16.23 -10.61 11.21
N ILE A 150 -16.65 -11.48 12.12
CA ILE A 150 -17.90 -11.34 12.87
C ILE A 150 -17.52 -11.17 14.34
N HIS A 151 -17.74 -9.97 14.86
CA HIS A 151 -17.45 -9.65 16.25
C HIS A 151 -18.53 -10.21 17.19
N GLU A 152 -18.26 -10.16 18.49
CA GLU A 152 -19.23 -10.56 19.50
C GLU A 152 -20.45 -9.64 19.48
N ALA A 153 -21.63 -10.23 19.69
CA ALA A 153 -22.83 -9.44 19.80
C ALA A 153 -22.84 -8.68 21.14
N THR A 154 -22.97 -7.36 21.07
CA THR A 154 -23.15 -6.48 22.22
C THR A 154 -24.62 -6.07 22.33
N THR A 155 -25.09 -5.88 23.55
CA THR A 155 -26.44 -5.36 23.80
C THR A 155 -26.32 -3.88 24.13
N ASN A 156 -26.98 -3.02 23.36
CA ASN A 156 -27.03 -1.60 23.67
C ASN A 156 -27.96 -1.30 24.86
N GLU A 157 -27.93 -0.07 25.37
CA GLU A 157 -28.78 0.39 26.49
C GLU A 157 -30.29 0.19 26.22
N ASP A 158 -30.70 0.20 24.96
CA ASP A 158 -32.09 -0.04 24.51
C ASP A 158 -32.47 -1.53 24.40
N ASN A 159 -31.64 -2.44 24.92
CA ASN A 159 -31.85 -3.89 24.89
C ASN A 159 -31.84 -4.49 23.46
N GLU A 160 -31.34 -3.73 22.48
CA GLU A 160 -31.12 -4.17 21.10
C GLU A 160 -29.78 -4.91 20.97
N ARG A 161 -29.81 -6.06 20.29
CA ARG A 161 -28.61 -6.86 20.01
C ARG A 161 -27.91 -6.32 18.76
N ILE A 162 -26.75 -5.71 18.95
CA ILE A 162 -25.89 -5.20 17.87
C ILE A 162 -24.76 -6.20 17.62
N GLN A 163 -24.42 -6.41 16.35
CA GLN A 163 -23.30 -7.25 15.98
C GLN A 163 -22.50 -6.58 14.87
N GLU A 164 -21.23 -6.33 15.12
CA GLU A 164 -20.34 -5.69 14.15
C GLU A 164 -19.80 -6.73 13.14
N ILE A 165 -19.89 -6.39 11.85
CA ILE A 165 -19.44 -7.22 10.74
C ILE A 165 -18.40 -6.42 9.95
N GLU A 166 -17.19 -6.93 9.85
CA GLU A 166 -16.17 -6.36 8.97
C GLU A 166 -16.00 -7.21 7.72
N ILE A 167 -16.16 -6.58 6.56
CA ILE A 167 -15.94 -7.23 5.26
C ILE A 167 -14.59 -6.73 4.72
N TYR A 168 -13.66 -7.67 4.52
CA TYR A 168 -12.40 -7.41 3.86
C TYR A 168 -12.56 -7.79 2.39
N TYR A 169 -12.47 -6.78 1.53
CA TYR A 169 -12.51 -6.98 0.09
C TYR A 169 -11.12 -7.37 -0.41
N ARG A 170 -11.07 -8.25 -1.42
CA ARG A 170 -9.83 -8.51 -2.13
C ARG A 170 -9.33 -7.20 -2.75
N PHE A 171 -8.01 -7.01 -2.75
CA PHE A 171 -7.30 -5.87 -3.33
C PHE A 171 -7.39 -4.52 -2.60
N ILE A 172 -8.41 -4.27 -1.77
CA ILE A 172 -8.56 -2.98 -1.06
C ILE A 172 -8.73 -3.10 0.46
N GLY A 173 -8.89 -4.32 0.99
CA GLY A 173 -9.04 -4.55 2.43
C GLY A 173 -10.39 -4.08 2.98
N LYS A 174 -10.39 -3.53 4.20
CA LYS A 174 -11.62 -3.04 4.86
C LYS A 174 -12.01 -1.67 4.29
N VAL A 175 -13.27 -1.52 3.90
CA VAL A 175 -13.83 -0.24 3.43
C VAL A 175 -15.12 0.09 4.17
N ASP A 176 -15.10 1.19 4.90
CA ASP A 176 -16.21 1.74 5.70
C ASP A 176 -17.17 2.65 4.89
#